data_AF-A0A0F8YY16-F1
#
_entry.id   AF-A0A0F8YY16-F1
#
_cell.length_a   1.000
_cell.length_b   1.000
_cell.length_c   1.000
_cell.angle_alpha   90.00
_cell.angle_beta   90.00
_cell.angle_gamma   90.00
#
_symmetry.space_group_name_H-M   'P 1'
#
loop_
_entity.id
_entity.type
_entity.pdbx_description
1 polymer ?
#
loop_
_entity_poly.entity_id
_entity_poly.type
_entity_poly.pdbx_seq_one_letter_code
_entity_poly.pdbx_strand_id
1 'polypeptide(L)'
;MDIKGQKFGRLVVIRRVGVNISRNILWLCECNCGNRTTVAANHLRSGHTKSCGCLQREVTRKNLKHRIFGRLIVIRDTGKRNNDKNILWECVCECGNKIETSSHNLLRGDTQSCGCYARERRSEASKLDLIGQRFGRLLVIQELDERKHRNVLWKCECDCGNEIMTYSSLLTSE
;
A
#
# COMPACT_ATOMS: atom_id res chain seq x y z
N MET A 1 -31.55 -33.82 -20.71
CA MET A 1 -31.92 -32.70 -19.81
C MET A 1 -31.27 -31.43 -20.34
N ASP A 2 -32.10 -30.47 -20.74
CA ASP A 2 -31.67 -29.14 -21.18
C ASP A 2 -31.61 -28.21 -19.96
N ILE A 3 -30.49 -27.50 -19.82
CA ILE A 3 -30.25 -26.55 -18.72
C ILE A 3 -29.88 -25.15 -19.25
N LYS A 4 -30.16 -24.87 -20.53
CA LYS A 4 -29.98 -23.55 -21.13
C LYS A 4 -30.73 -22.48 -20.32
N GLY A 5 -30.07 -21.33 -20.12
CA GLY A 5 -30.60 -20.21 -19.34
C GLY A 5 -30.51 -20.38 -17.83
N GLN A 6 -30.23 -21.58 -17.31
CA GLN A 6 -30.09 -21.79 -15.87
C GLN A 6 -28.79 -21.19 -15.33
N LYS A 7 -28.84 -20.78 -14.06
CA LYS A 7 -27.73 -20.14 -13.35
C LYS A 7 -27.13 -21.08 -12.31
N PHE A 8 -25.81 -21.22 -12.32
CA PHE A 8 -25.03 -22.00 -11.36
C PHE A 8 -23.92 -21.12 -10.79
N GLY A 9 -24.10 -20.64 -9.56
CA GLY A 9 -23.22 -19.63 -8.98
C GLY A 9 -23.19 -18.35 -9.82
N ARG A 10 -22.03 -18.03 -10.40
CA ARG A 10 -21.80 -16.87 -11.29
C ARG A 10 -21.97 -17.18 -12.77
N LEU A 11 -22.26 -18.43 -13.13
CA LEU A 11 -22.36 -18.89 -14.52
C LEU A 11 -23.82 -18.97 -14.96
N VAL A 12 -24.12 -18.44 -16.15
CA VAL A 12 -25.39 -18.62 -16.87
C VAL A 12 -25.14 -19.49 -18.09
N VAL A 13 -25.92 -20.56 -18.25
CA VAL A 13 -25.74 -21.52 -19.34
C VAL A 13 -26.25 -20.93 -20.67
N ILE A 14 -25.40 -20.88 -21.70
CA ILE A 14 -25.73 -20.28 -23.00
C ILE A 14 -26.16 -21.35 -24.02
N ARG A 15 -25.35 -22.39 -24.21
CA ARG A 15 -25.63 -23.48 -25.17
C ARG A 15 -24.80 -24.73 -24.91
N ARG A 16 -25.29 -25.87 -25.39
CA ARG A 16 -24.53 -27.12 -25.45
C ARG A 16 -23.42 -26.98 -26.49
N VAL A 17 -22.22 -27.46 -26.17
CA VAL A 17 -21.05 -27.41 -27.06
C VAL A 17 -20.49 -28.78 -27.43
N GLY A 18 -20.89 -29.84 -26.73
CA GLY A 18 -20.45 -31.19 -27.06
C GLY A 18 -20.54 -32.15 -25.89
N VAL A 19 -19.69 -33.17 -25.93
CA VAL A 19 -19.48 -34.13 -24.85
C VAL A 19 -17.98 -34.30 -24.62
N ASN A 20 -17.58 -34.54 -23.37
CA ASN A 20 -16.18 -34.86 -23.05
C ASN A 20 -15.90 -36.37 -23.20
N ILE A 21 -14.65 -36.77 -22.98
CA ILE A 21 -14.19 -38.16 -23.05
C ILE A 21 -14.97 -39.07 -22.10
N SER A 22 -15.34 -38.55 -20.93
CA SER A 22 -16.17 -39.25 -19.93
C SER A 22 -17.68 -39.20 -20.24
N ARG A 23 -18.08 -38.90 -21.49
CA ARG A 23 -19.46 -38.80 -21.98
C ARG A 23 -20.35 -37.78 -21.25
N ASN A 24 -19.78 -36.83 -20.51
CA ASN A 24 -20.53 -35.74 -19.89
C ASN A 24 -20.82 -34.63 -20.90
N ILE A 25 -22.06 -34.13 -20.89
CA ILE A 25 -22.47 -33.00 -21.72
C ILE A 25 -21.72 -31.74 -21.30
N LEU A 26 -21.10 -31.07 -22.26
CA LEU A 26 -20.40 -29.79 -22.08
C LEU A 26 -21.30 -28.62 -22.46
N TRP A 27 -21.30 -27.60 -21.62
CA TRP A 27 -22.08 -26.37 -21.78
C TRP A 27 -21.15 -25.16 -21.80
N LEU A 28 -21.35 -24.28 -22.79
CA LEU A 28 -20.76 -22.94 -22.77
C LEU A 28 -21.58 -22.09 -21.80
N CYS A 29 -20.89 -21.48 -20.85
CA CYS A 29 -21.47 -20.61 -19.85
C CYS A 29 -20.87 -19.21 -19.94
N GLU A 30 -21.70 -18.21 -19.68
CA GLU A 30 -21.27 -16.83 -19.48
C GLU A 30 -21.17 -16.53 -17.98
N CYS A 31 -20.03 -16.00 -17.55
CA CYS A 31 -19.79 -15.65 -16.17
C CYS A 31 -20.18 -14.20 -15.93
N ASN A 32 -20.63 -13.87 -14.72
CA ASN A 32 -20.96 -12.50 -14.32
C ASN A 32 -19.83 -11.47 -14.52
N CYS A 33 -18.57 -11.92 -14.63
CA CYS A 33 -17.42 -11.07 -14.91
C CYS A 33 -17.19 -10.84 -16.42
N GLY A 34 -18.16 -11.20 -17.28
CA GLY A 34 -18.11 -11.03 -18.73
C GLY A 34 -17.37 -12.13 -19.51
N ASN A 35 -16.63 -13.01 -18.83
CA ASN A 35 -15.88 -14.08 -19.49
C ASN A 35 -16.74 -15.33 -19.71
N ARG A 36 -16.41 -16.11 -20.75
CA ARG A 36 -17.05 -17.39 -21.04
C ARG A 36 -16.18 -18.58 -20.64
N THR A 37 -16.81 -19.68 -20.30
CA THR A 37 -16.12 -20.94 -19.95
C THR A 37 -16.96 -22.16 -20.32
N THR A 38 -16.30 -23.26 -20.68
CA THR A 38 -16.96 -24.53 -20.99
C THR A 38 -16.91 -25.43 -19.76
N VAL A 39 -18.07 -25.89 -19.30
CA VAL A 39 -18.20 -26.66 -18.06
C VAL A 39 -19.06 -27.91 -18.29
N ALA A 40 -18.69 -29.01 -17.65
CA ALA A 40 -19.46 -30.24 -17.69
C ALA A 40 -20.75 -30.15 -16.84
N ALA A 41 -21.84 -30.72 -17.33
CA ALA A 41 -23.15 -30.64 -16.68
C ALA A 41 -23.16 -31.17 -15.23
N ASN A 42 -22.37 -32.22 -14.94
CA ASN A 42 -22.21 -32.75 -13.59
C ASN A 42 -21.46 -31.77 -12.67
N HIS A 43 -20.48 -31.00 -13.16
CA HIS A 43 -19.75 -30.00 -12.37
C HIS A 43 -20.58 -28.75 -12.04
N LEU A 44 -21.51 -28.38 -12.95
CA LEU A 44 -22.48 -27.32 -12.69
C LEU A 44 -23.46 -27.75 -11.58
N ARG A 45 -24.03 -28.96 -11.69
CA ARG A 45 -25.02 -29.47 -10.73
C ARG A 45 -24.44 -29.76 -9.35
N SER A 46 -23.24 -30.33 -9.27
CA SER A 46 -22.57 -30.58 -7.99
C SER A 46 -22.02 -29.30 -7.33
N GLY A 47 -22.05 -28.17 -8.03
CA GLY A 47 -21.48 -26.91 -7.56
C GLY A 47 -19.94 -26.90 -7.54
N HIS A 48 -19.27 -27.87 -8.17
CA HIS A 48 -17.82 -27.90 -8.26
C HIS A 48 -17.27 -26.72 -9.10
N THR A 49 -18.03 -26.25 -10.09
CA THR A 49 -17.66 -25.09 -10.91
C THR A 49 -18.70 -23.98 -10.77
N LYS A 50 -18.35 -22.94 -10.00
CA LYS A 50 -19.25 -21.80 -9.67
C LYS A 50 -18.93 -20.52 -10.45
N SER A 51 -17.83 -20.49 -11.20
CA SER A 51 -17.35 -19.32 -11.98
C SER A 51 -16.36 -19.76 -13.06
N CYS A 52 -15.94 -18.84 -13.94
CA CYS A 52 -14.86 -19.06 -14.91
C CYS A 52 -13.44 -19.07 -14.28
N GLY A 53 -13.35 -19.36 -12.98
CA GLY A 53 -12.15 -19.21 -12.16
C GLY A 53 -11.96 -17.80 -11.58
N CYS A 54 -12.82 -16.82 -11.91
CA CYS A 54 -12.73 -15.48 -11.34
C CYS A 54 -12.98 -15.47 -9.83
N LEU A 55 -13.90 -16.29 -9.33
CA LEU A 55 -14.14 -16.43 -7.89
C LEU A 55 -12.87 -16.91 -7.18
N GLN A 56 -12.18 -17.91 -7.75
CA GLN A 56 -10.92 -18.37 -7.18
C GLN A 56 -9.84 -17.29 -7.28
N ARG A 57 -9.76 -16.51 -8.37
CA ARG A 57 -8.81 -15.39 -8.48
C ARG A 57 -9.10 -14.28 -7.48
N GLU A 58 -10.35 -13.97 -7.19
CA GLU A 58 -10.74 -13.00 -6.16
C GLU A 58 -10.32 -13.45 -4.76
N VAL A 59 -10.44 -14.75 -4.48
CA VAL A 59 -10.05 -15.34 -3.19
C VAL A 59 -8.53 -15.56 -3.10
N THR A 60 -7.87 -15.94 -4.19
CA THR A 60 -6.45 -16.37 -4.21
C THR A 60 -5.49 -15.22 -4.54
N ARG A 61 -5.88 -14.25 -5.36
CA ARG A 61 -5.11 -13.01 -5.52
C ARG A 61 -5.55 -12.08 -4.41
N LYS A 62 -4.72 -11.97 -3.37
CA LYS A 62 -4.72 -10.94 -2.31
C LYS A 62 -5.28 -9.61 -2.82
N ASN A 63 -6.60 -9.45 -2.86
CA ASN A 63 -7.19 -8.21 -3.34
C ASN A 63 -7.05 -7.22 -2.19
N LEU A 64 -6.04 -6.37 -2.29
CA LEU A 64 -5.74 -5.38 -1.26
C LEU A 64 -6.53 -4.09 -1.47
N LYS A 65 -7.33 -3.97 -2.55
CA LYS A 65 -8.09 -2.76 -2.86
C LYS A 65 -8.94 -2.33 -1.66
N HIS A 66 -8.87 -1.04 -1.34
CA HIS A 66 -9.52 -0.36 -0.20
C HIS A 66 -9.08 -0.84 1.19
N ARG A 67 -8.08 -1.71 1.30
CA ARG A 67 -7.48 -2.05 2.60
C ARG A 67 -6.59 -0.91 3.08
N ILE A 68 -6.53 -0.79 4.39
CA ILE A 68 -5.73 0.21 5.10
C ILE A 68 -4.52 -0.48 5.72
N PHE A 69 -3.35 0.13 5.58
CA PHE A 69 -2.07 -0.32 6.15
C PHE A 69 -1.37 0.88 6.80
N GLY A 70 -1.51 1.02 8.11
CA GLY A 70 -1.11 2.25 8.80
C GLY A 70 -1.85 3.44 8.21
N ARG A 71 -1.11 4.42 7.68
CA ARG A 71 -1.62 5.65 7.05
C ARG A 71 -1.85 5.53 5.54
N LEU A 72 -1.86 4.32 4.98
CA LEU A 72 -2.01 4.08 3.54
C LEU A 72 -3.35 3.41 3.24
N ILE A 73 -4.07 3.93 2.26
CA ILE A 73 -5.25 3.31 1.66
C ILE A 73 -4.87 2.78 0.28
N VAL A 74 -5.10 1.51 0.02
CA VAL A 74 -4.83 0.89 -1.27
C VAL A 74 -5.91 1.25 -2.29
N ILE A 75 -5.53 1.81 -3.44
CA ILE A 75 -6.45 2.28 -4.47
C ILE A 75 -6.66 1.25 -5.58
N ARG A 76 -5.58 0.64 -6.11
CA ARG A 76 -5.66 -0.31 -7.24
C ARG A 76 -4.39 -1.13 -7.44
N ASP A 77 -4.53 -2.29 -8.08
CA ASP A 77 -3.42 -3.03 -8.70
C ASP A 77 -2.88 -2.20 -9.87
N THR A 78 -1.57 -1.97 -9.94
CA THR A 78 -0.97 -1.19 -11.03
C THR A 78 -0.73 -2.01 -12.31
N GLY A 79 -1.00 -3.31 -12.26
CA GLY A 79 -0.67 -4.29 -13.31
C GLY A 79 0.79 -4.72 -13.30
N LYS A 80 1.66 -4.01 -12.57
CA LYS A 80 3.09 -4.29 -12.49
C LYS A 80 3.41 -5.31 -11.41
N ARG A 81 4.53 -5.99 -11.57
CA ARG A 81 5.07 -6.95 -10.59
C ARG A 81 6.53 -6.62 -10.29
N ASN A 82 6.97 -6.85 -9.05
CA ASN A 82 8.39 -6.77 -8.71
C ASN A 82 9.14 -8.05 -9.17
N ASN A 83 10.45 -8.11 -8.91
CA ASN A 83 11.30 -9.27 -9.25
C ASN A 83 10.78 -10.58 -8.62
N ASP A 84 10.22 -10.51 -7.41
CA ASP A 84 9.63 -11.67 -6.71
C ASP A 84 8.19 -11.97 -7.14
N LYS A 85 7.74 -11.39 -8.26
CA LYS A 85 6.39 -11.53 -8.82
C LYS A 85 5.26 -11.02 -7.90
N ASN A 86 5.57 -10.21 -6.88
CA ASN A 86 4.58 -9.55 -6.04
C ASN A 86 3.84 -8.44 -6.80
N ILE A 87 2.55 -8.29 -6.51
CA ILE A 87 1.70 -7.23 -7.07
C ILE A 87 2.18 -5.87 -6.55
N LEU A 88 2.39 -4.91 -7.45
CA LEU A 88 2.57 -3.51 -7.08
C LEU A 88 1.20 -2.82 -6.99
N TRP A 89 0.97 -2.15 -5.86
CA TRP A 89 -0.28 -1.50 -5.52
C TRP A 89 -0.07 0.01 -5.43
N GLU A 90 -0.96 0.76 -6.08
CA GLU A 90 -1.05 2.20 -5.88
C GLU A 90 -1.79 2.47 -4.57
N CYS A 91 -1.17 3.26 -3.70
CA CYS A 91 -1.71 3.64 -2.40
C CYS A 91 -1.74 5.16 -2.27
N VAL A 92 -2.74 5.69 -1.59
CA VAL A 92 -2.80 7.09 -1.14
C VAL A 92 -2.54 7.13 0.35
N CYS A 93 -1.60 7.97 0.76
CA CYS A 93 -1.33 8.21 2.17
C CYS A 93 -2.30 9.26 2.73
N GLU A 94 -2.56 9.23 4.02
CA GLU A 94 -3.33 10.27 4.73
C GLU A 94 -2.80 11.68 4.50
N CYS A 95 -1.49 11.84 4.28
CA CYS A 95 -0.90 13.14 3.93
C CYS A 95 -1.09 13.54 2.45
N GLY A 96 -1.92 12.81 1.68
CA GLY A 96 -2.24 13.06 0.28
C GLY A 96 -1.26 12.48 -0.75
N ASN A 97 -0.06 12.07 -0.32
CA ASN A 97 0.95 11.53 -1.25
C ASN A 97 0.57 10.15 -1.77
N LYS A 98 0.83 9.92 -3.07
CA LYS A 98 0.65 8.62 -3.72
C LYS A 98 1.97 7.86 -3.75
N ILE A 99 1.92 6.56 -3.49
CA ILE A 99 3.06 5.65 -3.60
C ILE A 99 2.67 4.37 -4.34
N GLU A 100 3.68 3.71 -4.92
CA GLU A 100 3.57 2.35 -5.45
C GLU A 100 4.38 1.42 -4.52
N THR A 101 3.75 0.40 -3.94
CA THR A 101 4.44 -0.56 -3.05
C THR A 101 3.93 -1.98 -3.25
N SER A 102 4.72 -2.98 -2.85
CA SER A 102 4.42 -4.38 -3.11
C SER A 102 3.38 -4.95 -2.14
N SER A 103 2.64 -5.98 -2.57
CA SER A 103 1.76 -6.76 -1.70
C SER A 103 2.52 -7.42 -0.55
N HIS A 104 3.81 -7.69 -0.70
CA HIS A 104 4.64 -8.25 0.35
C HIS A 104 4.84 -7.23 1.48
N ASN A 105 5.31 -6.03 1.14
CA ASN A 105 5.62 -4.98 2.10
C ASN A 105 4.38 -4.49 2.86
N LEU A 106 3.24 -4.38 2.16
CA LEU A 106 1.96 -4.03 2.80
C LEU A 106 1.55 -5.08 3.83
N LEU A 107 1.63 -6.36 3.48
CA LEU A 107 1.16 -7.45 4.35
C LEU A 107 2.09 -7.72 5.54
N ARG A 108 3.39 -7.46 5.42
CA ARG A 108 4.35 -7.56 6.53
C ARG A 108 4.37 -6.34 7.44
N GLY A 109 3.81 -5.22 6.98
CA GLY A 109 3.86 -3.95 7.71
C GLY A 109 5.14 -3.16 7.48
N ASP A 110 5.97 -3.54 6.49
CA ASP A 110 7.21 -2.81 6.16
C ASP A 110 6.91 -1.45 5.51
N THR A 111 5.71 -1.29 4.93
CA THR A 111 5.26 -0.02 4.33
C THR A 111 3.89 0.38 4.90
N GLN A 112 3.90 1.34 5.83
CA GLN A 112 2.72 1.84 6.54
C GLN A 112 2.45 3.33 6.32
N SER A 113 3.33 4.02 5.59
CA SER A 113 3.14 5.43 5.20
C SER A 113 3.96 5.71 3.93
N CYS A 114 3.79 6.89 3.33
CA CYS A 114 4.66 7.35 2.24
C CYS A 114 6.06 7.80 2.71
N GLY A 115 6.45 7.46 3.95
CA GLY A 115 7.64 8.00 4.63
C GLY A 115 7.37 9.30 5.41
N CYS A 116 6.15 9.85 5.37
CA CYS A 116 5.77 11.03 6.14
C CYS A 116 5.91 10.81 7.65
N TYR A 117 5.54 9.63 8.16
CA TYR A 117 5.67 9.32 9.58
C TYR A 117 7.12 9.40 10.09
N ALA A 118 8.08 8.87 9.33
CA ALA A 118 9.50 8.96 9.67
C ALA A 118 10.01 10.41 9.61
N ARG A 119 9.53 11.20 8.63
CA ARG A 119 9.85 12.63 8.52
C ARG A 119 9.29 13.44 9.68
N GLU A 120 8.04 13.19 10.08
CA GLU A 120 7.39 13.82 11.23
C GLU A 120 8.15 13.53 12.52
N ARG A 121 8.46 12.25 12.79
CA ARG A 121 9.25 11.88 13.97
C ARG A 121 10.64 12.48 13.97
N ARG A 122 11.30 12.57 12.81
CA ARG A 122 12.60 13.24 12.69
C ARG A 122 12.48 14.74 12.90
N SER A 123 11.41 15.37 12.40
CA SER A 123 11.16 16.80 12.62
C SER A 123 10.83 17.11 14.07
N GLU A 124 10.10 16.22 14.74
CA GLU A 124 9.77 16.34 16.15
C GLU A 124 11.00 16.12 17.04
N ALA A 125 11.86 15.17 16.68
CA ALA A 125 13.18 15.03 17.29
C ALA A 125 14.11 16.23 17.01
N SER A 126 13.97 16.91 15.86
CA SER A 126 14.71 18.16 15.58
C SER A 126 14.10 19.39 16.24
N LYS A 127 12.87 19.27 16.75
CA LYS A 127 12.20 20.29 17.58
C LYS A 127 12.65 20.12 19.04
N LEU A 128 13.94 19.86 19.27
CA LEU A 128 14.54 20.10 20.58
C LEU A 128 14.43 21.60 20.80
N ASP A 129 13.65 22.01 21.79
CA ASP A 129 13.71 23.36 22.30
C ASP A 129 15.06 23.53 22.99
N LEU A 130 16.02 24.08 22.24
CA LEU A 130 17.35 24.34 22.75
C LEU A 130 17.40 25.62 23.57
N ILE A 131 16.35 26.45 23.60
CA ILE A 131 16.36 27.73 24.31
C ILE A 131 16.59 27.47 25.81
N GLY A 132 17.60 28.14 26.37
CA GLY A 132 18.04 27.97 27.75
C GLY A 132 18.97 26.78 28.00
N GLN A 133 19.26 25.95 26.99
CA GLN A 133 20.25 24.87 27.11
C GLN A 133 21.67 25.40 26.94
N ARG A 134 22.62 24.81 27.68
CA ARG A 134 24.02 25.20 27.70
C ARG A 134 24.90 24.09 27.10
N PHE A 135 25.74 24.46 26.14
CA PHE A 135 26.68 23.58 25.44
C PHE A 135 28.09 24.15 25.61
N GLY A 136 28.87 23.56 26.52
CA GLY A 136 30.15 24.12 26.94
C GLY A 136 29.98 25.54 27.51
N ARG A 137 30.60 26.53 26.85
CA ARG A 137 30.56 27.95 27.24
C ARG A 137 29.42 28.74 26.60
N LEU A 138 28.52 28.09 25.88
CA LEU A 138 27.47 28.73 25.08
C LEU A 138 26.09 28.43 25.67
N LEU A 139 25.31 29.46 25.96
CA LEU A 139 23.89 29.40 26.32
C LEU A 139 23.04 29.74 25.10
N VAL A 140 22.11 28.87 24.72
CA VAL A 140 21.21 29.13 23.60
C VAL A 140 20.11 30.11 24.03
N ILE A 141 19.98 31.23 23.33
CA ILE A 141 19.07 32.32 23.69
C ILE A 141 17.88 32.47 22.74
N GLN A 142 18.03 32.09 21.47
CA GLN A 142 16.96 32.30 20.48
C GLN A 142 17.10 31.36 19.28
N GLU A 143 15.98 30.83 18.79
CA GLU A 143 15.86 30.24 17.45
C GLU A 143 15.72 31.36 16.41
N LEU A 144 16.50 31.29 15.34
CA LEU A 144 16.37 32.20 14.21
C LEU A 144 15.59 31.51 13.09
N ASP A 145 14.63 32.24 12.50
CA ASP A 145 13.78 31.72 11.41
C ASP A 145 14.58 31.36 10.14
N GLU A 146 15.82 31.86 10.02
CA GLU A 146 16.70 31.58 8.91
C GLU A 146 17.22 30.14 8.93
N ARG A 147 16.95 29.41 7.84
CA ARG A 147 17.49 28.07 7.62
C ARG A 147 18.60 28.11 6.59
N LYS A 148 19.80 27.67 6.96
CA LYS A 148 20.93 27.52 6.04
C LYS A 148 21.29 26.05 5.90
N HIS A 149 21.41 25.57 4.66
CA HIS A 149 21.67 24.15 4.34
C HIS A 149 20.72 23.15 5.04
N ARG A 150 19.45 23.53 5.25
CA ARG A 150 18.42 22.73 5.98
C ARG A 150 18.64 22.58 7.49
N ASN A 151 19.63 23.26 8.07
CA ASN A 151 19.81 23.35 9.52
C ASN A 151 19.14 24.61 10.08
N VAL A 152 18.64 24.50 11.32
CA VAL A 152 18.12 25.62 12.10
C VAL A 152 19.30 26.41 12.65
N LEU A 153 19.28 27.74 12.50
CA LEU A 153 20.25 28.64 13.13
C LEU A 153 19.79 28.98 14.55
N TRP A 154 20.76 29.01 15.45
CA TRP A 154 20.56 29.38 16.85
C TRP A 154 21.47 30.54 17.19
N LYS A 155 20.92 31.51 17.91
CA LYS A 155 21.69 32.56 18.56
C LYS A 155 22.08 32.06 19.95
N CYS A 156 23.37 32.17 20.28
CA CYS A 156 23.92 31.77 21.57
C CYS A 156 24.71 32.92 22.21
N GLU A 157 24.65 33.02 23.53
CA GLU A 157 25.50 33.88 24.35
C GLU A 157 26.66 33.06 24.91
N CYS A 158 27.89 33.54 24.73
CA CYS A 158 29.08 32.93 25.32
C CYS A 158 29.32 33.48 26.74
N ASP A 159 29.97 32.70 27.60
CA ASP A 159 30.38 33.15 28.94
C ASP A 159 31.28 34.40 28.95
N CYS A 160 31.91 34.73 27.82
CA CYS A 160 32.65 35.98 27.68
C CYS A 160 31.77 37.21 27.35
N GLY A 161 30.45 37.04 27.23
CA GLY A 161 29.47 38.07 26.88
C GLY A 161 29.27 38.29 25.37
N ASN A 162 29.99 37.55 24.51
CA ASN A 162 29.83 37.66 23.06
C ASN A 162 28.68 36.81 22.55
N GLU A 163 27.98 37.32 21.53
CA GLU A 163 26.92 36.59 20.83
C GLU A 163 27.45 35.89 19.58
N ILE A 164 27.03 34.65 19.35
CA ILE A 164 27.36 33.88 18.15
C ILE A 164 26.12 33.25 17.52
N MET A 165 26.23 32.94 16.22
CA MET A 165 25.22 32.18 15.48
C MET A 165 25.79 30.82 15.08
N THR A 166 25.10 29.73 15.42
CA THR A 166 25.55 28.36 15.13
C THR A 166 24.39 27.43 14.77
N TYR A 167 24.69 26.23 14.28
CA TYR A 167 23.69 25.22 13.90
C TYR A 167 23.41 24.25 15.05
N SER A 168 22.20 23.70 15.09
CA SER A 168 21.86 22.63 16.04
C SER A 168 22.86 21.45 15.98
N SER A 169 23.32 21.09 14.78
CA SER A 169 24.30 20.01 14.58
C SER A 169 25.66 20.26 15.22
N LEU A 170 26.04 21.51 15.48
CA LEU A 170 27.31 21.89 16.14
C LEU A 170 27.17 22.07 17.65
N LEU A 171 25.94 22.25 18.14
CA LEU A 171 25.66 22.29 19.58
C LEU A 171 25.56 20.88 20.15
N THR A 172 25.05 19.92 19.37
CA THR A 172 24.82 18.54 19.80
C THR A 172 25.90 17.55 19.34
N SER A 173 26.97 18.01 18.71
CA SER A 173 28.11 17.16 18.36
C SER A 173 29.02 16.99 19.59
N GLU A 174 29.07 15.77 20.13
CA GLU A 174 30.05 15.37 21.16
C GLU A 174 31.50 15.49 20.68
#